data_AF-A0A9W6G1T9-F1
#
_entry.id   AF-A0A9W6G1T9-F1
#
_cell.length_a   1.000
_cell.length_b   1.000
_cell.length_c   1.000
_cell.angle_alpha   90.00
_cell.angle_beta   90.00
_cell.angle_gamma   90.00
#
_symmetry.space_group_name_H-M   'P 1'
#
loop_
_entity.id
_entity.type
_entity.pdbx_description
1 polymer ?
#
loop_
_entity_poly.entity_id
_entity_poly.type
_entity_poly.pdbx_seq_one_letter_code
_entity_poly.pdbx_strand_id
1 'polypeptide(L)'
;MGPDLKGVTTLRDRAWLERFISAPDKVLASGDPVAARLFQEFNKVPMPNLGLDQDQVDALLDYLAAGEETPPQGAKPAAAPAPKGDPSMGEKLFAGEFTFARGGTPCIACHHVAGIAPLGGGTLGPDLTTIATTFGDAALSSALATLPFPTMKPIFGDHPLTPKEQGDLRAFFRKATPRRPAVETTPIVLCAGAGLLALLLLTGALGRRRLGSVRKALVAEATKGGGEGRWVG
;
A
#
# COMPACT_ATOMS: atom_id res chain seq x y z
N MET A 1 -11.62 -17.59 3.03
CA MET A 1 -11.64 -18.16 1.68
C MET A 1 -13.02 -18.74 1.44
N GLY A 2 -13.71 -18.34 0.37
CA GLY A 2 -15.06 -18.82 0.04
C GLY A 2 -15.20 -19.01 -1.48
N PRO A 3 -16.27 -19.69 -1.93
CA PRO A 3 -16.53 -19.91 -3.36
C PRO A 3 -16.78 -18.59 -4.11
N ASP A 4 -16.56 -18.62 -5.43
CA ASP A 4 -17.03 -17.55 -6.32
C ASP A 4 -18.56 -17.50 -6.31
N LEU A 5 -19.10 -16.27 -6.27
CA LEU A 5 -20.54 -16.00 -6.25
C LEU A 5 -21.08 -15.66 -7.64
N LYS A 6 -20.22 -15.54 -8.66
CA LYS A 6 -20.65 -15.26 -10.02
C LYS A 6 -21.60 -16.35 -10.52
N GLY A 7 -22.84 -15.95 -10.84
CA GLY A 7 -23.90 -16.86 -11.30
C GLY A 7 -24.47 -17.77 -10.21
N VAL A 8 -24.23 -17.50 -8.93
CA VAL A 8 -24.69 -18.39 -7.84
C VAL A 8 -26.22 -18.59 -7.82
N THR A 9 -26.97 -17.58 -8.25
CA THR A 9 -28.44 -17.58 -8.35
C THR A 9 -28.99 -18.42 -9.49
N THR A 10 -28.15 -18.82 -10.45
CA THR A 10 -28.51 -19.81 -11.48
C THR A 10 -28.04 -21.21 -11.09
N LEU A 11 -26.98 -21.31 -10.30
CA LEU A 11 -26.41 -22.56 -9.80
C LEU A 11 -27.22 -23.18 -8.66
N ARG A 12 -27.95 -22.37 -7.89
CA ARG A 12 -28.67 -22.81 -6.70
C ARG A 12 -30.05 -22.18 -6.59
N ASP A 13 -30.94 -22.93 -5.97
CA ASP A 13 -32.29 -22.50 -5.64
C ASP A 13 -32.28 -21.27 -4.72
N ARG A 14 -33.17 -20.31 -5.01
CA ARG A 14 -33.24 -19.04 -4.27
C ARG A 14 -33.57 -19.25 -2.80
N ALA A 15 -34.53 -20.13 -2.49
CA ALA A 15 -34.92 -20.39 -1.11
C ALA A 15 -33.82 -21.10 -0.32
N TRP A 16 -33.02 -21.96 -0.98
CA TRP A 16 -31.81 -22.50 -0.37
C TRP A 16 -30.78 -21.40 -0.05
N LEU A 17 -30.51 -20.51 -1.00
CA LEU A 17 -29.56 -19.41 -0.81
C LEU A 17 -30.00 -18.48 0.32
N GLU A 18 -31.28 -18.15 0.39
CA GLU A 18 -31.87 -17.34 1.44
C GLU A 18 -31.60 -17.94 2.83
N ARG A 19 -31.93 -19.23 3.04
CA ARG A 19 -31.65 -19.91 4.32
C ARG A 19 -30.16 -19.95 4.65
N PHE A 20 -29.33 -20.21 3.63
CA PHE A 20 -27.89 -20.34 3.81
C PHE A 20 -27.19 -19.00 4.08
N ILE A 21 -27.67 -17.89 3.52
CA ILE A 21 -27.15 -16.54 3.79
C ILE A 21 -27.58 -16.07 5.18
N SER A 22 -28.83 -16.32 5.56
CA SER A 22 -29.39 -15.87 6.84
C SER A 22 -28.83 -16.63 8.04
N ALA A 23 -28.69 -17.95 7.93
CA ALA A 23 -28.25 -18.81 9.02
C ALA A 23 -27.42 -20.01 8.52
N PRO A 24 -26.21 -19.77 7.97
CA PRO A 24 -25.35 -20.81 7.43
C PRO A 24 -24.98 -21.89 8.46
N ASP A 25 -24.83 -21.51 9.72
CA ASP A 25 -24.55 -22.41 10.84
C ASP A 25 -25.68 -23.43 11.06
N LYS A 26 -26.95 -22.98 10.99
CA LYS A 26 -28.12 -23.84 11.13
C LYS A 26 -28.29 -24.78 9.94
N VAL A 27 -28.02 -24.32 8.72
CA VAL A 27 -28.10 -25.17 7.51
C VAL A 27 -27.00 -26.23 7.53
N LEU A 28 -25.80 -25.90 7.99
CA LEU A 28 -24.75 -26.89 8.17
C LEU A 28 -25.10 -27.88 9.29
N ALA A 29 -25.61 -27.38 10.43
CA ALA A 29 -26.01 -28.21 11.57
C ALA A 29 -27.21 -29.12 11.25
N SER A 30 -28.09 -28.74 10.32
CA SER A 30 -29.19 -29.59 9.86
C SER A 30 -28.73 -30.77 8.99
N GLY A 31 -27.44 -30.86 8.67
CA GLY A 31 -26.89 -31.92 7.83
C GLY A 31 -27.18 -31.74 6.34
N ASP A 32 -27.37 -30.49 5.88
CA ASP A 32 -27.58 -30.23 4.46
C ASP A 32 -26.36 -30.73 3.65
N PRO A 33 -26.56 -31.61 2.65
CA PRO A 33 -25.46 -32.27 1.95
C PRO A 33 -24.66 -31.30 1.06
N VAL A 34 -25.25 -30.17 0.67
CA VAL A 34 -24.59 -29.13 -0.10
C VAL A 34 -23.73 -28.27 0.81
N ALA A 35 -24.28 -27.84 1.94
CA ALA A 35 -23.53 -27.10 2.97
C ALA A 35 -22.36 -27.92 3.52
N ALA A 36 -22.58 -29.21 3.79
CA ALA A 36 -21.52 -30.12 4.25
C ALA A 36 -20.40 -30.27 3.23
N ARG A 37 -20.75 -30.41 1.93
CA ARG A 37 -19.76 -30.49 0.84
C ARG A 37 -18.94 -29.21 0.73
N LEU A 38 -19.61 -28.05 0.71
CA LEU A 38 -18.95 -26.75 0.67
C LEU A 38 -18.02 -26.57 1.87
N PHE A 39 -18.47 -26.96 3.06
CA PHE A 39 -17.64 -26.90 4.25
C PHE A 39 -16.35 -27.73 4.12
N GLN A 40 -16.42 -28.94 3.56
CA GLN A 40 -15.23 -29.76 3.30
C GLN A 40 -14.32 -29.15 2.23
N GLU A 41 -14.90 -28.67 1.14
CA GLU A 41 -14.19 -28.11 -0.01
C GLU A 41 -13.45 -26.81 0.35
N PHE A 42 -14.05 -25.97 1.20
CA PHE A 42 -13.50 -24.67 1.61
C PHE A 42 -12.77 -24.74 2.97
N ASN A 43 -11.91 -25.74 3.14
CA ASN A 43 -11.00 -25.90 4.28
C ASN A 43 -11.67 -25.96 5.67
N LYS A 44 -12.93 -26.39 5.76
CA LYS A 44 -13.69 -26.47 7.02
C LYS A 44 -13.79 -25.13 7.74
N VAL A 45 -13.76 -24.03 6.99
CA VAL A 45 -14.01 -22.69 7.52
C VAL A 45 -15.52 -22.42 7.41
N PRO A 46 -16.24 -22.27 8.53
CA PRO A 46 -17.68 -22.01 8.48
C PRO A 46 -17.95 -20.61 7.94
N MET A 47 -19.02 -20.47 7.15
CA MET A 47 -19.53 -19.15 6.78
C MET A 47 -20.08 -18.46 8.04
N PRO A 48 -19.64 -17.23 8.36
CA PRO A 48 -20.14 -16.52 9.54
C PRO A 48 -21.59 -16.07 9.35
N ASN A 49 -22.33 -15.98 10.45
CA ASN A 49 -23.64 -15.32 10.46
C ASN A 49 -23.45 -13.82 10.22
N LEU A 50 -24.05 -13.32 9.14
CA LEU A 50 -23.91 -11.92 8.73
C LEU A 50 -24.90 -10.99 9.45
N GLY A 51 -25.89 -11.54 10.15
CA GLY A 51 -26.90 -10.77 10.88
C GLY A 51 -27.81 -9.96 9.97
N LEU A 52 -28.04 -10.44 8.75
CA LEU A 52 -28.92 -9.79 7.78
C LEU A 52 -30.38 -10.05 8.13
N ASP A 53 -31.21 -9.02 7.99
CA ASP A 53 -32.67 -9.18 8.00
C ASP A 53 -33.19 -9.69 6.63
N GLN A 54 -34.47 -10.02 6.58
CA GLN A 54 -35.09 -10.60 5.38
C GLN A 54 -34.97 -9.69 4.16
N ASP A 55 -35.23 -8.39 4.32
CA ASP A 55 -35.19 -7.42 3.23
C ASP A 55 -33.76 -7.28 2.69
N GLN A 56 -32.76 -7.36 3.56
CA GLN A 56 -31.34 -7.34 3.19
C GLN A 56 -30.92 -8.60 2.43
N VAL A 57 -31.43 -9.77 2.82
CA VAL A 57 -31.15 -11.04 2.13
C VAL A 57 -31.76 -11.03 0.74
N ASP A 58 -33.00 -10.56 0.61
CA ASP A 58 -33.67 -10.42 -0.68
C ASP A 58 -32.95 -9.44 -1.61
N ALA A 59 -32.59 -8.27 -1.09
CA ALA A 59 -31.80 -7.28 -1.84
C ALA A 59 -30.44 -7.84 -2.30
N LEU A 60 -29.79 -8.66 -1.48
CA LEU A 60 -28.54 -9.32 -1.83
C LEU A 60 -28.74 -10.38 -2.92
N LEU A 61 -29.79 -11.18 -2.84
CA LEU A 61 -30.11 -12.18 -3.87
C LEU A 61 -30.46 -11.54 -5.21
N ASP A 62 -31.18 -10.43 -5.20
CA ASP A 62 -31.50 -9.67 -6.40
C ASP A 62 -30.23 -9.07 -7.02
N TYR A 63 -29.32 -8.54 -6.20
CA TYR A 63 -28.02 -8.06 -6.65
C TYR A 63 -27.19 -9.18 -7.31
N LEU A 64 -27.18 -10.38 -6.71
CA LEU A 64 -26.46 -11.54 -7.26
C LEU A 64 -27.12 -12.09 -8.54
N ALA A 65 -28.44 -11.95 -8.69
CA ALA A 65 -29.18 -12.34 -9.89
C ALA A 65 -29.01 -11.37 -11.06
N ALA A 66 -28.86 -10.07 -10.77
CA ALA A 66 -28.69 -9.04 -11.79
C ALA A 66 -27.38 -9.16 -12.58
N GLY A 67 -26.39 -9.92 -12.10
CA GLY A 67 -25.19 -10.32 -12.85
C GLY A 67 -24.46 -9.17 -13.56
N GLU A 68 -23.50 -8.52 -12.89
CA GLU A 68 -22.67 -7.42 -13.42
C GLU A 68 -23.40 -6.19 -14.02
N GLU A 69 -24.73 -6.17 -14.11
CA GLU A 69 -25.47 -4.91 -14.16
C GLU A 69 -25.60 -4.41 -12.72
N THR A 70 -24.72 -3.50 -12.32
CA THR A 70 -24.75 -2.87 -11.00
C THR A 70 -26.07 -2.10 -10.83
N PRO A 71 -27.04 -2.57 -10.02
CA PRO A 71 -28.12 -1.73 -9.55
C PRO A 71 -27.62 -1.05 -8.27
N PRO A 72 -28.07 0.17 -7.95
CA PRO A 72 -27.54 0.95 -6.85
C PRO A 72 -27.80 0.23 -5.53
N GLN A 73 -26.74 -0.28 -4.90
CA GLN A 73 -26.81 -0.89 -3.58
C GLN A 73 -27.32 0.15 -2.57
N GLY A 74 -28.48 -0.15 -1.98
CA GLY A 74 -28.99 0.45 -0.76
C GLY A 74 -29.07 1.98 -0.77
N ALA A 75 -30.22 2.51 -1.18
CA ALA A 75 -30.59 3.89 -0.85
C ALA A 75 -30.74 4.06 0.67
N LYS A 76 -29.62 4.28 1.36
CA LYS A 76 -29.53 5.32 2.40
C LYS A 76 -29.13 6.59 1.67
N PRO A 77 -29.73 7.76 1.98
CA PRO A 77 -29.85 8.88 1.03
C PRO A 77 -28.54 9.12 0.31
N ALA A 78 -28.62 9.20 -1.02
CA ALA A 78 -27.56 9.70 -1.87
C ALA A 78 -26.86 10.81 -1.11
N ALA A 79 -25.63 10.52 -0.66
CA ALA A 79 -24.80 11.55 -0.09
C ALA A 79 -24.81 12.66 -1.12
N ALA A 80 -25.19 13.86 -0.69
CA ALA A 80 -25.18 15.05 -1.51
C ALA A 80 -23.92 15.01 -2.39
N PRO A 81 -24.04 15.33 -3.70
CA PRO A 81 -22.97 15.13 -4.68
C PRO A 81 -21.66 15.53 -4.02
N ALA A 82 -20.80 14.54 -3.82
CA ALA A 82 -19.60 14.74 -3.01
C ALA A 82 -18.90 15.97 -3.56
N PRO A 83 -18.57 16.96 -2.70
CA PRO A 83 -18.01 18.22 -3.16
C PRO A 83 -16.85 17.92 -4.11
N LYS A 84 -16.78 18.64 -5.23
CA LYS A 84 -15.65 18.52 -6.16
C LYS A 84 -14.37 18.70 -5.34
N GLY A 85 -13.66 17.60 -5.13
CA GLY A 85 -12.42 17.62 -4.37
C GLY A 85 -11.33 18.35 -5.13
N ASP A 86 -10.41 18.93 -4.37
CA ASP A 86 -9.18 19.52 -4.90
C ASP A 86 -8.07 18.46 -4.92
N PRO A 87 -7.57 18.05 -6.11
CA PRO A 87 -6.49 17.07 -6.21
C PRO A 87 -5.19 17.53 -5.55
N SER A 88 -4.91 18.84 -5.47
CA SER A 88 -3.71 19.34 -4.78
C SER A 88 -3.85 19.20 -3.27
N MET A 89 -5.04 19.43 -2.72
CA MET A 89 -5.29 19.18 -1.30
C MET A 89 -5.24 17.68 -0.99
N GLY A 90 -5.76 16.84 -1.88
CA GLY A 90 -5.67 15.39 -1.72
C GLY A 90 -4.22 14.89 -1.69
N GLU A 91 -3.37 15.41 -2.57
CA GLU A 91 -1.94 15.11 -2.60
C GLU A 91 -1.25 15.48 -1.27
N LYS A 92 -1.54 16.68 -0.76
CA LYS A 92 -1.00 17.20 0.49
C LYS A 92 -1.42 16.39 1.73
N LEU A 93 -2.69 15.99 1.78
CA LEU A 93 -3.22 15.12 2.83
C LEU A 93 -2.59 13.72 2.76
N PHE A 94 -2.45 13.18 1.54
CA PHE A 94 -1.78 11.90 1.32
C PHE A 94 -0.33 11.94 1.81
N ALA A 95 0.41 12.97 1.41
CA ALA A 95 1.83 13.17 1.73
C ALA A 95 2.07 13.56 3.20
N GLY A 96 1.03 13.91 3.95
CA GLY A 96 1.15 14.38 5.33
C GLY A 96 1.71 15.80 5.47
N GLU A 97 1.68 16.59 4.40
CA GLU A 97 1.92 18.04 4.49
C GLU A 97 0.81 18.73 5.29
N PHE A 98 -0.40 18.21 5.18
CA PHE A 98 -1.55 18.59 6.01
C PHE A 98 -2.05 17.38 6.78
N THR A 99 -2.36 17.60 8.05
CA THR A 99 -2.95 16.58 8.91
C THR A 99 -4.44 16.44 8.63
N PHE A 100 -4.96 15.21 8.66
CA PHE A 100 -6.40 14.99 8.65
C PHE A 100 -7.06 15.68 9.85
N ALA A 101 -8.24 16.27 9.63
CA ALA A 101 -8.99 17.04 10.63
C ALA A 101 -9.32 16.22 11.87
N ARG A 102 -9.49 14.90 11.72
CA ARG A 102 -9.75 13.98 12.84
C ARG A 102 -8.50 13.27 13.34
N GLY A 103 -7.29 13.66 12.92
CA GLY A 103 -6.03 13.15 13.47
C GLY A 103 -5.56 11.80 12.94
N GLY A 104 -6.09 11.34 11.80
CA GLY A 104 -5.62 10.11 11.15
C GLY A 104 -4.17 10.23 10.66
N THR A 105 -3.48 9.09 10.57
CA THR A 105 -2.11 8.99 10.02
C THR A 105 -2.12 9.30 8.52
N PRO A 106 -1.15 10.07 7.98
CA PRO A 106 -1.07 10.32 6.54
C PRO A 106 -0.87 9.04 5.74
N CYS A 107 -1.53 8.95 4.59
CA CYS A 107 -1.54 7.72 3.79
C CYS A 107 -0.14 7.30 3.32
N ILE A 108 0.74 8.27 3.04
CA ILE A 108 2.12 8.01 2.57
C ILE A 108 2.95 7.20 3.57
N ALA A 109 2.59 7.20 4.85
CA ALA A 109 3.31 6.42 5.86
C ALA A 109 3.26 4.91 5.57
N CYS A 110 2.21 4.45 4.90
CA CYS A 110 2.05 3.04 4.53
C CYS A 110 1.94 2.82 3.02
N HIS A 111 1.47 3.79 2.26
CA HIS A 111 1.20 3.66 0.83
C HIS A 111 2.15 4.49 -0.02
N HIS A 112 2.28 4.08 -1.28
CA HIS A 112 2.95 4.83 -2.32
C HIS A 112 1.96 5.31 -3.39
N VAL A 113 2.25 6.45 -3.99
CA VAL A 113 1.68 6.90 -5.26
C VAL A 113 2.82 7.45 -6.10
N ALA A 114 2.85 7.13 -7.39
CA ALA A 114 3.86 7.60 -8.30
C ALA A 114 3.86 9.14 -8.39
N GLY A 115 5.04 9.75 -8.23
CA GLY A 115 5.28 11.15 -8.59
C GLY A 115 5.10 12.19 -7.49
N ILE A 116 4.82 11.81 -6.24
CA ILE A 116 4.61 12.77 -5.12
C ILE A 116 5.80 12.92 -4.17
N ALA A 117 6.73 11.96 -4.12
CA ALA A 117 7.86 11.99 -3.19
C ALA A 117 9.15 11.46 -3.86
N PRO A 118 10.30 12.17 -3.75
CA PRO A 118 11.56 11.75 -4.37
C PRO A 118 12.10 10.42 -3.87
N LEU A 119 11.78 10.07 -2.62
CA LEU A 119 12.21 8.81 -1.96
C LEU A 119 11.11 7.74 -1.96
N GLY A 120 9.99 7.98 -2.65
CA GLY A 120 8.83 7.08 -2.61
C GLY A 120 8.00 7.24 -1.33
N GLY A 121 6.94 6.42 -1.23
CA GLY A 121 6.06 6.35 -0.07
C GLY A 121 6.28 5.04 0.70
N GLY A 122 5.41 4.74 1.65
CA GLY A 122 5.44 3.48 2.39
C GLY A 122 5.16 2.27 1.49
N THR A 123 5.73 1.13 1.87
CA THR A 123 5.58 -0.17 1.18
C THR A 123 4.80 -1.19 2.03
N LEU A 124 4.29 -0.77 3.19
CA LEU A 124 3.50 -1.63 4.08
C LEU A 124 2.11 -1.91 3.51
N GLY A 125 1.53 -0.92 2.82
CA GLY A 125 0.30 -1.03 2.06
C GLY A 125 0.56 -1.13 0.55
N PRO A 126 -0.46 -1.49 -0.24
CA PRO A 126 -0.36 -1.53 -1.70
C PRO A 126 -0.07 -0.15 -2.30
N ASP A 127 0.54 -0.17 -3.48
CA ASP A 127 0.68 1.02 -4.33
C ASP A 127 -0.71 1.49 -4.79
N LEU A 128 -1.02 2.76 -4.55
CA LEU A 128 -2.31 3.37 -4.86
C LEU A 128 -2.29 4.17 -6.17
N THR A 129 -1.21 4.12 -6.95
CA THR A 129 -1.06 4.86 -8.21
C THR A 129 -2.21 4.64 -9.18
N THR A 130 -2.75 3.42 -9.25
CA THR A 130 -3.86 3.07 -10.16
C THR A 130 -5.18 2.86 -9.44
N ILE A 131 -5.30 3.21 -8.15
CA ILE A 131 -6.45 2.81 -7.34
C ILE A 131 -7.78 3.34 -7.92
N ALA A 132 -7.78 4.52 -8.52
CA ALA A 132 -8.97 5.10 -9.13
C ALA A 132 -9.50 4.29 -10.33
N THR A 133 -8.62 3.68 -11.12
CA THR A 133 -9.03 2.80 -12.23
C THR A 133 -9.31 1.39 -11.76
N THR A 134 -8.56 0.88 -10.77
CA THR A 134 -8.76 -0.46 -10.20
C THR A 134 -10.10 -0.58 -9.47
N PHE A 135 -10.50 0.43 -8.70
CA PHE A 135 -11.75 0.40 -7.93
C PHE A 135 -12.93 1.05 -8.66
N GLY A 136 -12.68 2.02 -9.55
CA GLY A 136 -13.72 2.91 -10.04
C GLY A 136 -14.21 3.91 -8.98
N ASP A 137 -14.92 4.96 -9.41
CA ASP A 137 -15.21 6.12 -8.56
C ASP A 137 -16.15 5.81 -7.38
N ALA A 138 -17.16 4.95 -7.62
CA ALA A 138 -18.12 4.56 -6.60
C ALA A 138 -17.50 3.69 -5.50
N ALA A 139 -16.74 2.65 -5.89
CA ALA A 139 -16.10 1.78 -4.91
C ALA A 139 -14.96 2.48 -4.17
N LEU A 140 -14.20 3.35 -4.85
CA LEU A 140 -13.19 4.20 -4.20
C LEU A 140 -13.83 5.17 -3.19
N SER A 141 -14.96 5.77 -3.53
CA SER A 141 -15.71 6.63 -2.60
C SER A 141 -16.16 5.87 -1.35
N SER A 142 -16.71 4.66 -1.54
CA SER A 142 -17.13 3.80 -0.42
C SER A 142 -15.95 3.36 0.44
N ALA A 143 -14.83 2.99 -0.20
CA ALA A 143 -13.60 2.62 0.48
C ALA A 143 -13.03 3.78 1.31
N LEU A 144 -13.00 5.01 0.78
CA LEU A 144 -12.53 6.19 1.53
C LEU A 144 -13.48 6.58 2.68
N ALA A 145 -14.77 6.26 2.59
CA ALA A 145 -15.74 6.57 3.63
C ALA A 145 -15.56 5.73 4.89
N THR A 146 -15.11 4.49 4.75
CA THR A 146 -15.10 3.49 5.85
C THR A 146 -13.73 2.87 6.11
N LEU A 147 -12.82 2.93 5.14
CA LEU A 147 -11.49 2.32 5.15
C LEU A 147 -11.50 0.90 5.76
N PRO A 148 -12.28 -0.03 5.19
CA PRO A 148 -12.67 -1.28 5.84
C PRO A 148 -11.56 -2.34 5.87
N PHE A 149 -10.32 -1.98 5.54
CA PHE A 149 -9.20 -2.89 5.44
C PHE A 149 -8.64 -3.23 6.83
N PRO A 150 -8.28 -4.50 7.13
CA PRO A 150 -7.87 -4.92 8.46
C PRO A 150 -6.72 -4.11 9.08
N THR A 151 -5.77 -3.65 8.27
CA THR A 151 -4.62 -2.86 8.70
C THR A 151 -4.95 -1.37 8.88
N MET A 152 -5.98 -0.85 8.19
CA MET A 152 -6.39 0.55 8.26
C MET A 152 -7.50 0.80 9.28
N LYS A 153 -8.38 -0.18 9.50
CA LYS A 153 -9.51 -0.10 10.42
C LYS A 153 -9.13 0.37 11.84
N PRO A 154 -8.09 -0.16 12.51
CA PRO A 154 -7.71 0.32 13.84
C PRO A 154 -7.11 1.74 13.83
N ILE A 155 -6.66 2.24 12.68
CA ILE A 155 -6.06 3.58 12.53
C ILE A 155 -7.15 4.62 12.26
N PHE A 156 -8.11 4.30 11.40
CA PHE A 156 -9.13 5.25 10.92
C PHE A 156 -10.53 5.02 11.49
N GLY A 157 -10.74 3.94 12.26
CA GLY A 157 -12.02 3.67 12.92
C GLY A 157 -12.43 4.80 13.86
N ASP A 158 -11.48 5.27 14.68
CA ASP A 158 -11.69 6.39 15.60
C ASP A 158 -11.37 7.76 14.98
N HIS A 159 -10.72 7.76 13.81
CA HIS A 159 -10.27 8.95 13.08
C HIS A 159 -10.78 8.98 11.63
N PRO A 160 -12.11 8.89 11.38
CA PRO A 160 -12.63 8.76 10.03
C PRO A 160 -12.37 10.01 9.17
N LEU A 161 -12.18 9.82 7.87
CA LEU A 161 -12.04 10.94 6.94
C LEU A 161 -13.33 11.76 6.87
N THR A 162 -13.21 13.08 6.79
CA THR A 162 -14.35 13.97 6.54
C THR A 162 -14.81 13.86 5.07
N PRO A 163 -16.07 14.20 4.75
CA PRO A 163 -16.54 14.17 3.35
C PRO A 163 -15.70 15.03 2.40
N LYS A 164 -15.14 16.15 2.89
CA LYS A 164 -14.23 17.00 2.11
C LYS A 164 -12.92 16.28 1.81
N GLU A 165 -12.27 15.70 2.82
CA GLU A 165 -11.01 14.97 2.64
C GLU A 165 -11.17 13.75 1.73
N GLN A 166 -12.29 13.02 1.85
CA GLN A 166 -12.63 11.93 0.94
C GLN A 166 -12.73 12.43 -0.51
N GLY A 167 -13.37 13.58 -0.72
CA GLY A 167 -13.45 14.22 -2.04
C GLY A 167 -12.08 14.62 -2.59
N ASP A 168 -11.26 15.29 -1.77
CA ASP A 168 -9.92 15.74 -2.14
C ASP A 168 -9.00 14.55 -2.50
N LEU A 169 -8.98 13.50 -1.67
CA LEU A 169 -8.23 12.27 -1.92
C LEU A 169 -8.70 11.55 -3.18
N ARG A 170 -10.02 11.43 -3.40
CA ARG A 170 -10.56 10.84 -4.63
C ARG A 170 -10.16 11.63 -5.87
N ALA A 171 -10.21 12.96 -5.80
CA ALA A 171 -9.77 13.83 -6.89
C ALA A 171 -8.27 13.64 -7.19
N PHE A 172 -7.44 13.52 -6.15
CA PHE A 172 -6.02 13.22 -6.28
C PHE A 172 -5.78 11.86 -6.95
N PHE A 173 -6.40 10.78 -6.47
CA PHE A 173 -6.20 9.44 -7.05
C PHE A 173 -6.65 9.33 -8.51
N ARG A 174 -7.62 10.14 -8.95
CA ARG A 174 -8.00 10.21 -10.38
C ARG A 174 -6.94 10.87 -11.26
N LYS A 175 -6.14 11.78 -10.68
CA LYS A 175 -5.03 12.46 -11.37
C LYS A 175 -3.72 11.69 -11.25
N ALA A 176 -3.58 10.91 -10.18
CA ALA A 176 -2.47 9.99 -9.98
C ALA A 176 -2.40 9.06 -11.19
N THR A 177 -1.37 9.29 -11.98
CA THR A 177 -1.00 8.48 -13.14
C THR A 177 0.47 8.14 -12.93
N PRO A 178 0.95 7.01 -13.49
CA PRO A 178 2.37 6.70 -13.49
C PRO A 178 3.13 7.83 -14.21
N ARG A 179 3.53 8.86 -13.46
CA ARG A 179 4.42 9.89 -13.97
C ARG A 179 5.80 9.27 -14.06
N ARG A 180 6.47 9.45 -15.21
CA ARG A 180 7.93 9.30 -15.26
C ARG A 180 8.52 10.13 -14.11
N PRO A 181 9.48 9.58 -13.34
CA PRO A 181 10.08 10.35 -12.26
C PRO A 181 10.60 11.67 -12.84
N ALA A 182 10.05 12.78 -12.33
CA ALA A 182 10.49 14.14 -12.69
C ALA A 182 11.87 14.45 -12.09
N VAL A 183 12.43 13.56 -11.27
CA VAL A 183 13.78 13.67 -10.76
C VAL A 183 14.73 13.23 -11.86
N GLU A 184 15.34 14.20 -12.53
CA GLU A 184 16.57 13.98 -13.27
C GLU A 184 17.62 13.51 -12.26
N THR A 185 17.87 12.21 -12.20
CA THR A 185 18.81 11.60 -11.24
C THR A 185 20.27 11.86 -11.61
N THR A 186 20.52 12.35 -12.84
CA THR A 186 21.82 12.70 -13.40
C THR A 186 22.67 13.60 -12.49
N PRO A 187 22.19 14.76 -12.00
CA PRO A 187 22.95 15.62 -11.09
C PRO A 187 23.29 14.93 -9.75
N ILE A 188 22.40 14.11 -9.20
CA ILE A 188 22.64 13.42 -7.91
C ILE A 188 23.74 12.38 -8.06
N VAL A 189 23.69 11.57 -9.14
CA VAL A 189 24.71 10.56 -9.44
C VAL A 189 26.06 11.20 -9.75
N LEU A 190 26.08 12.33 -10.47
CA LEU A 190 27.30 13.08 -10.75
C LEU A 190 27.93 13.65 -9.48
N CYS A 191 27.14 14.26 -8.59
CA CYS A 191 27.63 14.78 -7.32
C CYS A 191 28.17 13.67 -6.41
N ALA A 192 27.46 12.54 -6.32
CA ALA A 192 27.89 11.38 -5.53
C ALA A 192 29.20 10.78 -6.09
N GLY A 193 29.29 10.62 -7.41
CA GLY A 193 30.49 10.14 -8.09
C GLY A 193 31.68 11.08 -7.93
N ALA A 194 31.48 12.40 -8.07
CA ALA A 194 32.51 13.40 -7.87
C ALA A 194 33.00 13.44 -6.40
N GLY A 195 32.07 13.33 -5.43
CA GLY A 195 32.40 13.24 -4.01
C GLY A 195 33.23 12.01 -3.67
N LEU A 196 32.84 10.84 -4.19
CA LEU A 196 33.60 9.60 -4.01
C LEU A 196 34.99 9.70 -4.64
N LEU A 197 35.10 10.25 -5.85
CA LEU A 197 36.37 10.43 -6.54
C LEU A 197 37.29 11.39 -5.77
N ALA A 198 36.75 12.51 -5.29
CA ALA A 198 37.50 13.48 -4.48
C ALA A 198 38.02 12.84 -3.19
N LEU A 199 37.20 12.03 -2.51
CA LEU A 199 37.59 11.32 -1.30
C LEU A 199 38.71 10.29 -1.58
N LEU A 200 38.61 9.53 -2.67
CA LEU A 200 39.63 8.57 -3.10
C LEU A 200 40.95 9.26 -3.47
N LEU A 201 40.88 10.42 -4.14
CA LEU A 201 42.06 11.22 -4.48
C LEU A 201 42.72 11.82 -3.23
N LEU A 202 41.93 12.31 -2.27
CA LEU A 202 42.43 12.84 -0.99
C LEU A 202 43.11 11.77 -0.16
N THR A 203 42.44 10.64 0.06
CA THR A 203 43.01 9.50 0.80
C THR A 203 44.23 8.91 0.10
N GLY A 204 44.21 8.81 -1.24
CA GLY A 204 45.36 8.40 -2.03
C GLY A 204 46.54 9.38 -1.93
N ALA A 205 46.29 10.69 -1.99
CA ALA A 205 47.33 11.71 -1.86
C ALA A 205 47.95 11.76 -0.47
N LEU A 206 47.12 11.72 0.58
CA LEU A 206 47.55 11.64 1.98
C LEU A 206 48.31 10.33 2.23
N GLY A 207 47.81 9.21 1.70
CA GLY A 207 48.47 7.90 1.77
C GLY A 207 49.84 7.89 1.09
N ARG A 208 49.97 8.43 -0.12
CA ARG A 208 51.28 8.54 -0.82
C ARG A 208 52.27 9.41 -0.08
N ARG A 209 51.82 10.53 0.52
CA ARG A 209 52.68 11.40 1.34
C ARG A 209 53.18 10.66 2.59
N ARG A 210 52.30 9.93 3.28
CA ARG A 210 52.63 9.15 4.48
C ARG A 210 53.52 7.94 4.18
N LEU A 211 53.23 7.18 3.13
CA LEU A 211 54.04 6.03 2.73
C LEU A 211 55.42 6.46 2.21
N GLY A 212 55.50 7.60 1.52
CA GLY A 212 56.76 8.18 1.06
C GLY A 212 57.67 8.61 2.20
N SER A 213 57.13 9.20 3.28
CA SER A 213 57.93 9.58 4.46
C SER A 213 58.41 8.35 5.23
N VAL A 214 57.57 7.34 5.41
CA VAL A 214 57.95 6.07 6.07
C VAL A 214 59.01 5.32 5.26
N ARG A 215 58.88 5.23 3.93
CA ARG A 215 59.88 4.60 3.07
C ARG A 215 61.24 5.31 3.15
N LYS A 216 61.26 6.64 3.13
CA LYS A 216 62.50 7.41 3.29
C LYS A 216 63.13 7.18 4.66
N ALA A 217 62.33 7.11 5.73
CA ALA A 217 62.83 6.81 7.07
C ALA A 217 63.42 5.39 7.17
N LEU A 218 62.73 4.37 6.65
CA LEU A 218 63.22 2.98 6.65
C LEU A 218 64.48 2.80 5.79
N VAL A 219 64.56 3.45 4.63
CA VAL A 219 65.77 3.41 3.78
C VAL A 219 66.93 4.13 4.46
N ALA A 220 66.70 5.29 5.09
CA ALA A 220 67.73 6.00 5.84
C ALA A 220 68.28 5.16 7.01
N GLU A 221 67.39 4.48 7.74
CA GLU A 221 67.75 3.55 8.82
C GLU A 221 68.55 2.36 8.29
N ALA A 222 68.09 1.72 7.21
CA ALA A 222 68.79 0.59 6.58
C ALA A 222 70.18 0.99 6.04
N THR A 223 70.34 2.21 5.51
CA THR A 223 71.64 2.72 5.05
C THR A 223 72.59 3.09 6.19
N LYS A 224 72.09 3.50 7.36
CA LYS A 224 72.91 3.71 8.56
C LYS A 224 73.38 2.39 9.17
N GLY A 225 72.52 1.38 9.24
CA GLY A 225 72.86 0.05 9.78
C GLY A 225 73.86 -0.74 8.93
N GLY A 226 73.99 -0.44 7.63
CA GLY A 226 74.95 -1.10 6.73
C GLY A 226 76.38 -0.54 6.76
N GLY A 227 76.62 0.59 7.44
CA GLY A 227 77.93 1.26 7.49
C GLY A 227 78.84 0.82 8.65
N GLU A 228 78.29 0.18 9.68
CA GLU A 228 78.99 -0.13 10.94
C GLU A 228 79.30 -1.63 11.10
N GLY A 229 79.57 -2.30 9.98
CA GLY A 229 79.97 -3.70 9.90
C GLY A 229 81.35 -3.88 9.25
N ARG A 230 82.34 -3.08 9.66
CA ARG A 230 83.76 -3.34 9.34
C ARG A 230 84.47 -3.85 10.60
N TRP A 231 84.54 -5.18 10.73
CA TRP A 231 85.51 -5.86 11.61
C TRP A 231 86.16 -7.00 10.80
N VAL A 232 87.37 -6.74 10.31
CA VAL A 232 88.68 -7.29 10.78
C VAL A 232 88.94 -8.73 10.31
N GLY A 233 89.92 -8.83 9.41
CA GLY A 233 90.60 -10.03 8.93
C GLY A 233 91.81 -9.60 8.11
#